data_AF-A0A8T5N0B3-F1
#
_entry.id   AF-A0A8T5N0B3-F1
#
_cell.length_a   1.000
_cell.length_b   1.000
_cell.length_c   1.000
_cell.angle_alpha   90.00
_cell.angle_beta   90.00
_cell.angle_gamma   90.00
#
_symmetry.space_group_name_H-M   'P 1'
#
loop_
_entity.id
_entity.type
_entity.pdbx_description
1 polymer ?
#
loop_
_entity_poly.entity_id
_entity_poly.type
_entity_poly.pdbx_seq_one_letter_code
_entity_poly.pdbx_strand_id
1 'polypeptide(L)'
;IISDSFIRAISGIIDINGSASVSWTITQTDLDVAFESLNEGDNLEDFYFKVNDVTSGGLNITVIDCAEVNFCRDYSNQVACELDGCLVGEKSVQENTDDEKVVCGTGYDCYCAWDNGVCAPAWSAFAEFCGNGIINTGETCDGTEWGTITECADFDYFTEDEGTLSCDPDYCFFDTSLCTGGNGIGPCGDEVINIGETCDGNPSEGGDWGPITGCQDFDDFAGGTLYCNSNCHFDTSLCTGGVNTGGVSVIGSCIFNENTDDTCDDGFLTYSWLASFNWNFLNNFATNPDEDDYIFDDGGWHYDPERVSDKCADGSNTIPCPAQIQLPFFTLQSFLASLIILAAIYFAWNLKNKKLKIKKIKQIKKKK
;
A
#
# COMPACT_ATOMS: atom_id res chain seq x y z
N ILE A 1 8.77 -31.95 12.56
CA ILE A 1 8.72 -30.99 11.45
C ILE A 1 9.13 -29.68 12.09
N ILE A 2 10.35 -29.24 11.80
CA ILE A 2 11.02 -28.14 12.49
C ILE A 2 10.26 -26.87 12.13
N SER A 3 9.77 -26.15 13.13
CA SER A 3 9.12 -24.85 12.93
C SER A 3 10.13 -23.92 12.28
N ASP A 4 9.77 -23.42 11.11
CA ASP A 4 10.46 -22.29 10.51
C ASP A 4 10.05 -21.05 11.28
N SER A 5 10.84 -20.65 12.28
CA SER A 5 10.48 -19.55 13.19
C SER A 5 11.61 -18.55 13.38
N PHE A 6 12.51 -18.44 12.40
CA PHE A 6 13.43 -17.32 12.31
C PHE A 6 13.20 -16.67 10.97
N ILE A 7 12.82 -15.39 10.96
CA ILE A 7 12.94 -14.57 9.76
C ILE A 7 14.44 -14.50 9.44
N ARG A 8 14.90 -15.30 8.47
CA ARG A 8 16.32 -15.46 8.15
C ARG A 8 16.85 -14.38 7.21
N ALA A 9 15.94 -13.74 6.48
CA ALA A 9 16.27 -12.68 5.53
C ALA A 9 15.09 -11.70 5.46
N ILE A 10 15.41 -10.41 5.40
CA ILE A 10 14.46 -9.35 5.06
C ILE A 10 15.17 -8.45 4.04
N SER A 11 14.48 -8.14 2.96
CA SER A 11 14.98 -7.24 1.91
C SER A 11 14.57 -5.81 2.23
N GLY A 12 15.45 -4.84 1.98
CA GLY A 12 15.19 -3.43 2.23
C GLY A 12 15.97 -2.52 1.31
N ILE A 13 15.65 -1.22 1.39
CA ILE A 13 16.21 -0.17 0.53
C ILE A 13 17.30 0.56 1.30
N ILE A 14 18.46 0.75 0.68
CA ILE A 14 19.57 1.53 1.23
C ILE A 14 19.49 2.94 0.64
N ASP A 15 19.40 3.95 1.51
CA ASP A 15 19.38 5.34 1.08
C ASP A 15 20.79 5.86 0.71
N ILE A 16 20.83 7.08 0.17
CA ILE A 16 22.08 7.78 -0.22
C ILE A 16 23.06 8.00 0.94
N ASN A 17 22.60 7.88 2.18
CA ASN A 17 23.42 8.03 3.39
C ASN A 17 23.92 6.66 3.91
N GLY A 18 23.61 5.56 3.21
CA GLY A 18 23.93 4.20 3.63
C GLY A 18 23.02 3.66 4.73
N SER A 19 21.87 4.29 4.97
CA SER A 19 20.87 3.82 5.94
C SER A 19 19.95 2.79 5.27
N ALA A 20 19.91 1.58 5.82
CA ALA A 20 18.98 0.54 5.37
C ALA A 20 17.62 0.72 6.04
N SER A 21 16.55 0.77 5.23
CA SER A 21 15.16 0.80 5.66
C SER A 21 14.46 -0.49 5.24
N VAL A 22 13.70 -1.08 6.16
CA VAL A 22 13.06 -2.39 5.98
C VAL A 22 11.67 -2.34 6.61
N SER A 23 10.66 -2.87 5.92
CA SER A 23 9.32 -3.08 6.48
C SER A 23 9.01 -4.58 6.44
N TRP A 24 8.46 -5.12 7.51
CA TRP A 24 7.98 -6.50 7.56
C TRP A 24 6.78 -6.61 8.50
N THR A 25 5.96 -7.64 8.29
CA THR A 25 4.79 -7.91 9.14
C THR A 25 5.13 -9.01 10.15
N ILE A 26 4.75 -8.81 11.41
CA ILE A 26 4.82 -9.82 12.47
C ILE A 26 3.42 -10.38 12.66
N THR A 27 3.24 -11.69 12.46
CA THR A 27 1.94 -12.35 12.65
C THR A 27 1.72 -12.72 14.12
N GLN A 28 0.46 -13.02 14.48
CA GLN A 28 0.16 -13.55 15.83
C GLN A 28 0.90 -14.86 16.10
N THR A 29 1.13 -15.70 15.07
CA THR A 29 1.91 -16.94 15.21
C THR A 29 3.37 -16.64 15.57
N ASP A 30 3.96 -15.60 15.00
CA ASP A 30 5.32 -15.16 15.34
C ASP A 30 5.40 -14.67 16.79
N LEU A 31 4.39 -13.93 17.24
CA LEU A 31 4.27 -13.50 18.63
C LEU A 31 4.10 -14.70 19.57
N ASP A 32 3.23 -15.64 19.26
CA ASP A 32 2.98 -16.82 20.09
C ASP A 32 4.26 -17.67 20.27
N VAL A 33 5.02 -17.87 19.19
CA VAL A 33 6.32 -18.56 19.25
C VAL A 33 7.34 -17.75 20.04
N ALA A 34 7.37 -16.43 19.88
CA ALA A 34 8.22 -15.56 20.69
C ALA A 34 7.86 -15.70 22.17
N PHE A 35 6.58 -15.64 22.54
CA PHE A 35 6.10 -15.81 23.92
C PHE A 35 6.44 -17.19 24.51
N GLU A 36 6.35 -18.26 23.73
CA GLU A 36 6.76 -19.60 24.17
C GLU A 36 8.26 -19.71 24.46
N SER A 37 9.08 -18.83 23.87
CA SER A 37 10.53 -18.80 24.05
C SER A 37 11.00 -17.90 25.20
N LEU A 38 10.11 -17.12 25.81
CA LEU A 38 10.44 -16.22 26.92
C LEU A 38 10.47 -16.96 28.26
N ASN A 39 11.49 -16.69 29.07
CA ASN A 39 11.52 -17.11 30.46
C ASN A 39 10.86 -16.06 31.37
N GLU A 40 10.54 -16.46 32.60
CA GLU A 40 9.97 -15.56 33.61
C GLU A 40 10.97 -14.42 33.92
N GLY A 41 10.69 -13.22 33.39
CA GLY A 41 11.53 -12.02 33.53
C GLY A 41 12.09 -11.45 32.22
N ASP A 42 11.88 -12.12 31.08
CA ASP A 42 12.24 -11.56 29.78
C ASP A 42 11.18 -10.51 29.35
N ASN A 43 11.63 -9.29 29.03
CA ASN A 43 10.78 -8.23 28.51
C ASN A 43 10.84 -8.24 26.97
N LEU A 44 9.68 -8.28 26.32
CA LEU A 44 9.51 -8.11 24.86
C LEU A 44 9.83 -6.70 24.34
N GLU A 45 10.46 -5.86 25.16
CA GLU A 45 10.61 -4.43 24.88
C GLU A 45 11.83 -4.10 24.01
N ASP A 46 12.77 -5.04 23.82
CA ASP A 46 14.01 -4.81 23.08
C ASP A 46 14.09 -5.69 21.83
N PHE A 47 13.57 -5.19 20.71
CA PHE A 47 13.84 -5.79 19.41
C PHE A 47 15.17 -5.26 18.87
N TYR A 48 15.96 -6.13 18.24
CA TYR A 48 17.23 -5.76 17.63
C TYR A 48 17.51 -6.66 16.44
N PHE A 49 18.30 -6.17 15.49
CA PHE A 49 18.88 -7.01 14.46
C PHE A 49 20.33 -7.36 14.79
N LYS A 50 20.80 -8.51 14.31
CA LYS A 50 22.17 -8.96 14.48
C LYS A 50 22.75 -9.35 13.12
N VAL A 51 23.79 -8.65 12.68
CA VAL A 51 24.50 -8.92 11.42
C VAL A 51 25.95 -9.24 11.75
N ASN A 52 26.44 -10.42 11.34
CA ASN A 52 27.84 -10.85 11.55
C ASN A 52 28.34 -10.65 13.00
N ASP A 53 27.52 -11.06 13.97
CA ASP A 53 27.80 -10.91 15.41
C ASP A 53 27.75 -9.50 16.01
N VAL A 54 27.34 -8.50 15.23
CA VAL A 54 27.10 -7.12 15.69
C VAL A 54 25.61 -6.90 15.91
N THR A 55 25.23 -6.48 17.12
CA THR A 55 23.85 -6.18 17.51
C THR A 55 23.54 -4.69 17.31
N SER A 56 22.37 -4.38 16.75
CA SER A 56 21.86 -3.01 16.66
C SER A 56 21.56 -2.42 18.05
N GLY A 57 21.26 -1.11 18.11
CA GLY A 57 20.52 -0.56 19.25
C GLY A 57 19.11 -1.19 19.33
N GLY A 58 18.42 -0.96 20.46
CA GLY A 58 17.01 -1.32 20.60
C GLY A 58 16.16 -0.60 19.54
N LEU A 59 15.38 -1.38 18.80
CA LEU A 59 14.44 -0.91 17.80
C LEU A 59 13.15 -0.52 18.52
N ASN A 60 12.64 0.66 18.19
CA ASN A 60 11.35 1.07 18.70
C ASN A 60 10.24 0.34 17.93
N ILE A 61 9.31 -0.27 18.65
CA ILE A 61 8.15 -0.94 18.05
C ILE A 61 6.89 -0.21 18.45
N THR A 62 6.07 0.03 17.44
CA THR A 62 4.71 0.49 17.62
C THR A 62 3.81 -0.69 17.34
N VAL A 63 3.14 -1.21 18.36
CA VAL A 63 2.07 -2.20 18.18
C VAL A 63 0.79 -1.42 17.88
N ILE A 64 0.19 -1.71 16.73
CA ILE A 64 -1.10 -1.15 16.33
C ILE A 64 -2.16 -2.21 16.62
N ASP A 65 -3.15 -1.87 17.46
CA ASP A 65 -4.29 -2.73 17.71
C ASP A 65 -5.36 -2.48 16.64
N CYS A 66 -5.61 -3.50 15.83
CA CYS A 66 -6.56 -3.46 14.71
C CYS A 66 -7.85 -4.22 15.03
N ALA A 67 -8.08 -4.65 16.27
CA ALA A 67 -9.24 -5.46 16.62
C ALA A 67 -10.59 -4.79 16.29
N GLU A 68 -10.63 -3.46 16.33
CA GLU A 68 -11.83 -2.66 16.01
C GLU A 68 -11.75 -1.96 14.65
N VAL A 69 -10.64 -2.11 13.91
CA VAL A 69 -10.45 -1.46 12.61
C VAL A 69 -10.58 -2.50 11.51
N ASN A 70 -11.75 -2.50 10.85
CA ASN A 70 -12.00 -3.33 9.69
C ASN A 70 -11.95 -2.48 8.42
N PHE A 71 -12.52 -1.30 8.39
CA PHE A 71 -12.57 -0.45 7.20
C PHE A 71 -11.94 0.90 7.46
N CYS A 72 -11.65 1.66 6.41
CA CYS A 72 -11.14 3.03 6.58
C CYS A 72 -12.03 3.85 7.52
N ARG A 73 -13.36 3.74 7.38
CA ARG A 73 -14.36 4.39 8.26
C ARG A 73 -14.22 4.08 9.76
N ASP A 74 -13.53 3.01 10.14
CA ASP A 74 -13.31 2.66 11.54
C ASP A 74 -12.16 3.45 12.18
N TYR A 75 -11.32 4.12 11.38
CA TYR A 75 -10.31 5.04 11.91
C TYR A 75 -10.93 6.34 12.43
N SER A 76 -10.71 6.60 13.72
CA SER A 76 -11.26 7.76 14.42
C SER A 76 -10.40 9.02 14.39
N ASN A 77 -9.20 8.94 13.83
CA ASN A 77 -8.28 10.08 13.77
C ASN A 77 -7.47 10.08 12.46
N GLN A 78 -7.13 11.29 12.02
CA GLN A 78 -6.41 11.54 10.77
C GLN A 78 -5.10 10.77 10.65
N VAL A 79 -4.27 10.77 11.69
CA VAL A 79 -2.95 10.14 11.64
C VAL A 79 -3.06 8.63 11.43
N ALA A 80 -3.97 7.97 12.14
CA ALA A 80 -4.19 6.53 11.98
C ALA A 80 -4.79 6.19 10.62
N CYS A 81 -5.69 7.05 10.11
CA CYS A 81 -6.29 6.92 8.79
C CYS A 81 -5.23 7.00 7.68
N GLU A 82 -4.45 8.07 7.64
CA GLU A 82 -3.44 8.31 6.60
C GLU A 82 -2.27 7.33 6.68
N LEU A 83 -1.98 6.79 7.87
CA LEU A 83 -0.98 5.74 8.04
C LEU A 83 -1.48 4.38 7.54
N ASP A 84 -2.81 4.16 7.55
CA ASP A 84 -3.47 2.88 7.29
C ASP A 84 -2.74 1.70 7.95
N GLY A 85 -2.38 1.83 9.24
CA GLY A 85 -1.54 0.86 9.94
C GLY A 85 -2.15 -0.54 10.08
N CYS A 86 -3.43 -0.71 9.74
CA CYS A 86 -4.16 -1.97 9.72
C CYS A 86 -4.37 -2.50 8.30
N LEU A 87 -3.88 -1.80 7.28
CA LEU A 87 -3.92 -2.18 5.86
C LEU A 87 -5.35 -2.49 5.39
N VAL A 88 -6.28 -1.60 5.73
CA VAL A 88 -7.70 -1.74 5.39
C VAL A 88 -8.10 -0.94 4.16
N GLY A 89 -7.20 -0.14 3.59
CA GLY A 89 -7.42 0.67 2.39
C GLY A 89 -7.93 -0.15 1.20
N GLU A 90 -7.18 -1.18 0.79
CA GLU A 90 -7.54 -2.05 -0.34
C GLU A 90 -8.95 -2.61 -0.21
N LYS A 91 -9.25 -3.26 0.92
CA LYS A 91 -10.56 -3.90 1.11
C LYS A 91 -11.69 -2.86 1.16
N SER A 92 -11.42 -1.68 1.70
CA SER A 92 -12.42 -0.62 1.81
C SER A 92 -12.73 0.00 0.45
N VAL A 93 -11.74 0.09 -0.44
CA VAL A 93 -11.95 0.52 -1.83
C VAL A 93 -12.74 -0.53 -2.61
N GLN A 94 -12.34 -1.80 -2.51
CA GLN A 94 -12.99 -2.90 -3.24
C GLN A 94 -14.47 -3.08 -2.84
N GLU A 95 -14.88 -2.70 -1.63
CA GLU A 95 -16.30 -2.69 -1.25
C GLU A 95 -17.13 -1.61 -1.97
N ASN A 96 -16.47 -0.55 -2.46
CA ASN A 96 -17.11 0.61 -3.06
C ASN A 96 -17.00 0.65 -4.59
N THR A 97 -16.42 -0.39 -5.18
CA THR A 97 -16.23 -0.52 -6.62
C THR A 97 -16.76 -1.86 -7.09
N ASP A 98 -17.31 -1.92 -8.30
CA ASP A 98 -17.60 -3.22 -8.92
C ASP A 98 -16.28 -3.97 -9.15
N ASP A 99 -16.26 -5.30 -8.97
CA ASP A 99 -15.06 -6.17 -9.10
C ASP A 99 -14.28 -5.99 -10.42
N GLU A 100 -14.88 -5.38 -11.45
CA GLU A 100 -14.26 -5.11 -12.76
C GLU A 100 -13.73 -3.68 -12.92
N LYS A 101 -14.05 -2.72 -12.02
CA LYS A 101 -13.75 -1.30 -12.25
C LYS A 101 -12.42 -0.84 -11.65
N VAL A 102 -12.11 -1.22 -10.41
CA VAL A 102 -10.88 -0.81 -9.73
C VAL A 102 -10.33 -2.03 -9.00
N VAL A 103 -9.12 -2.43 -9.38
CA VAL A 103 -8.39 -3.51 -8.72
C VAL A 103 -7.10 -2.91 -8.16
N CYS A 104 -6.98 -2.94 -6.84
CA CYS A 104 -5.82 -2.40 -6.15
C CYS A 104 -4.56 -3.20 -6.53
N GLY A 105 -3.44 -2.50 -6.73
CA GLY A 105 -2.18 -3.10 -7.14
C GLY A 105 -2.02 -3.34 -8.65
N THR A 106 -3.03 -3.03 -9.47
CA THR A 106 -2.95 -3.08 -10.94
C THR A 106 -3.16 -1.69 -11.54
N GLY A 107 -2.22 -0.77 -11.30
CA GLY A 107 -2.32 0.64 -11.73
C GLY A 107 -3.18 1.52 -10.82
N TYR A 108 -3.69 0.98 -9.71
CA TYR A 108 -4.40 1.71 -8.67
C TYR A 108 -3.74 1.48 -7.32
N ASP A 109 -3.36 2.55 -6.62
CA ASP A 109 -2.92 2.49 -5.22
C ASP A 109 -4.11 2.81 -4.32
N CYS A 110 -4.50 1.87 -3.49
CA CYS A 110 -5.68 1.96 -2.64
C CYS A 110 -5.26 2.20 -1.19
N TYR A 111 -5.85 3.21 -0.57
CA TYR A 111 -5.45 3.68 0.75
C TYR A 111 -6.64 4.29 1.50
N CYS A 112 -6.41 4.65 2.76
CA CYS A 112 -7.36 5.42 3.54
C CYS A 112 -6.99 6.91 3.54
N ALA A 113 -7.94 7.78 3.23
CA ALA A 113 -7.77 9.22 3.19
C ALA A 113 -8.64 9.91 4.24
N TRP A 114 -8.08 10.90 4.94
CA TRP A 114 -8.87 11.70 5.86
C TRP A 114 -9.59 12.82 5.12
N ASP A 115 -10.92 12.75 5.07
CA ASP A 115 -11.76 13.77 4.43
C ASP A 115 -12.84 14.27 5.39
N ASN A 116 -12.96 15.60 5.51
CA ASN A 116 -14.02 16.25 6.29
C ASN A 116 -14.23 15.75 7.74
N GLY A 117 -13.17 15.24 8.38
CA GLY A 117 -13.22 14.75 9.76
C GLY A 117 -13.62 13.29 9.91
N VAL A 118 -13.69 12.54 8.80
CA VAL A 118 -13.94 11.11 8.75
C VAL A 118 -12.85 10.46 7.89
N CYS A 119 -12.51 9.22 8.19
CA CYS A 119 -11.61 8.45 7.33
C CYS A 119 -12.41 7.75 6.23
N ALA A 120 -12.01 7.93 4.99
CA ALA A 120 -12.69 7.46 3.80
C ALA A 120 -11.77 6.55 2.96
N PRO A 121 -12.29 5.50 2.30
CA PRO A 121 -11.53 4.78 1.31
C PRO A 121 -11.22 5.66 0.11
N ALA A 122 -10.01 5.53 -0.42
CA ALA A 122 -9.54 6.28 -1.56
C ALA A 122 -8.61 5.44 -2.43
N TRP A 123 -8.54 5.78 -3.71
CA TRP A 123 -7.53 5.23 -4.61
C TRP A 123 -6.93 6.34 -5.47
N SER A 124 -5.68 6.16 -5.88
CA SER A 124 -5.03 6.95 -6.91
C SER A 124 -4.79 6.09 -8.14
N ALA A 125 -5.10 6.63 -9.31
CA ALA A 125 -4.80 5.97 -10.57
C ALA A 125 -3.45 6.47 -11.10
N PHE A 126 -2.67 5.55 -11.61
CA PHE A 126 -1.41 5.83 -12.28
C PHE A 126 -1.64 5.67 -13.77
N ALA A 127 -1.10 6.58 -14.58
CA ALA A 127 -0.96 6.27 -16.00
C ALA A 127 0.11 5.19 -16.08
N GLU A 128 -0.16 4.08 -16.77
CA GLU A 128 0.90 3.18 -17.18
C GLU A 128 1.92 4.05 -17.93
N PHE A 129 3.14 4.08 -17.40
CA PHE A 129 4.24 4.78 -18.07
C PHE A 129 4.37 4.19 -19.47
N CYS A 130 4.26 2.85 -19.56
CA CYS A 130 4.50 2.12 -20.78
C CYS A 130 3.23 1.89 -21.62
N GLY A 131 3.34 2.08 -22.94
CA GLY A 131 2.27 1.81 -23.89
C GLY A 131 1.35 3.00 -24.18
N ASN A 132 1.70 4.19 -23.68
CA ASN A 132 0.96 5.43 -23.92
C ASN A 132 1.42 6.22 -25.15
N GLY A 133 2.41 5.70 -25.89
CA GLY A 133 2.92 6.32 -27.10
C GLY A 133 3.78 7.57 -26.87
N ILE A 134 4.24 7.81 -25.64
CA ILE A 134 5.11 8.93 -25.27
C ILE A 134 6.26 8.39 -24.42
N ILE A 135 7.51 8.73 -24.73
CA ILE A 135 8.66 8.32 -23.91
C ILE A 135 8.78 9.25 -22.70
N ASN A 136 8.30 8.79 -21.55
CA ASN A 136 8.29 9.58 -20.31
C ASN A 136 9.65 9.55 -19.60
N THR A 137 9.79 10.44 -18.60
CA THR A 137 10.93 10.36 -17.67
C THR A 137 10.88 9.03 -16.90
N GLY A 138 11.95 8.25 -16.98
CA GLY A 138 11.99 6.89 -16.44
C GLY A 138 11.80 5.80 -17.50
N GLU A 139 11.50 6.16 -18.75
CA GLU A 139 11.38 5.25 -19.88
C GLU A 139 12.52 5.45 -20.88
N THR A 140 12.82 4.42 -21.66
CA THR A 140 13.73 4.54 -22.80
C THR A 140 13.03 4.35 -24.14
N CYS A 141 11.83 3.78 -24.14
CA CYS A 141 10.96 3.56 -25.30
C CYS A 141 9.51 3.47 -24.82
N ASP A 142 8.53 3.57 -25.72
CA ASP A 142 7.10 3.30 -25.43
C ASP A 142 6.45 2.53 -26.59
N GLY A 143 6.34 1.21 -26.44
CA GLY A 143 5.71 0.35 -27.45
C GLY A 143 6.39 0.44 -28.82
N THR A 144 5.79 1.21 -29.74
CA THR A 144 6.37 1.51 -31.07
C THR A 144 6.96 2.91 -31.21
N GLU A 145 6.94 3.71 -30.14
CA GLU A 145 7.64 4.99 -30.04
C GLU A 145 9.05 4.75 -29.46
N TRP A 146 10.07 5.04 -30.25
CA TRP A 146 11.46 4.71 -29.93
C TRP A 146 12.34 5.96 -29.82
N GLY A 147 11.74 7.13 -30.05
CA GLY A 147 12.42 8.41 -30.05
C GLY A 147 13.52 8.44 -31.09
N THR A 148 14.76 8.66 -30.65
CA THR A 148 15.92 8.73 -31.56
C THR A 148 16.64 7.40 -31.75
N ILE A 149 16.37 6.41 -30.91
CA ILE A 149 16.91 5.05 -31.04
C ILE A 149 16.02 4.27 -32.00
N THR A 150 16.60 3.50 -32.90
CA THR A 150 15.82 2.74 -33.90
C THR A 150 16.29 1.31 -34.07
N GLU A 151 17.51 0.98 -33.65
CA GLU A 151 18.10 -0.33 -33.84
C GLU A 151 19.13 -0.70 -32.77
N CYS A 152 19.49 -1.97 -32.69
CA CYS A 152 20.53 -2.45 -31.76
C CYS A 152 21.86 -1.69 -31.92
N ALA A 153 22.22 -1.28 -33.13
CA ALA A 153 23.47 -0.59 -33.43
C ALA A 153 23.57 0.80 -32.78
N ASP A 154 22.47 1.33 -32.25
CA ASP A 154 22.45 2.58 -31.49
C ASP A 154 22.95 2.42 -30.04
N PHE A 155 23.20 1.20 -29.55
CA PHE A 155 23.75 0.96 -28.20
C PHE A 155 25.23 0.55 -28.20
N ASP A 156 25.69 -0.18 -29.21
CA ASP A 156 27.09 -0.62 -29.36
C ASP A 156 27.34 -1.03 -30.83
N TYR A 157 28.52 -1.55 -31.16
CA TYR A 157 28.87 -2.20 -32.42
C TYR A 157 28.12 -3.54 -32.66
N PHE A 158 26.87 -3.65 -32.23
CA PHE A 158 25.96 -4.68 -32.73
C PHE A 158 25.88 -4.58 -34.25
N THR A 159 25.94 -5.70 -34.95
CA THR A 159 25.96 -5.69 -36.42
C THR A 159 24.55 -5.52 -36.97
N GLU A 160 24.36 -4.56 -37.88
CA GLU A 160 23.07 -4.09 -38.43
C GLU A 160 22.14 -5.17 -39.03
N ASP A 161 22.62 -6.39 -39.30
CA ASP A 161 21.91 -7.34 -40.18
C ASP A 161 21.10 -8.48 -39.49
N GLU A 162 21.19 -8.77 -38.19
CA GLU A 162 20.55 -10.02 -37.66
C GLU A 162 20.01 -9.98 -36.21
N GLY A 163 19.73 -8.81 -35.62
CA GLY A 163 19.14 -8.68 -34.28
C GLY A 163 17.77 -8.03 -34.29
N THR A 164 16.96 -8.24 -33.25
CA THR A 164 15.72 -7.47 -33.04
C THR A 164 15.81 -6.74 -31.72
N LEU A 165 15.81 -5.41 -31.76
CA LEU A 165 15.57 -4.59 -30.58
C LEU A 165 14.07 -4.63 -30.29
N SER A 166 13.68 -4.61 -29.02
CA SER A 166 12.27 -4.49 -28.63
C SER A 166 12.14 -3.54 -27.46
N CYS A 167 10.98 -2.89 -27.37
CA CYS A 167 10.58 -2.21 -26.15
C CYS A 167 9.87 -3.21 -25.25
N ASP A 168 10.34 -3.37 -24.01
CA ASP A 168 9.67 -4.21 -23.02
C ASP A 168 8.27 -3.62 -22.75
N PRO A 169 7.18 -4.38 -22.94
CA PRO A 169 5.83 -3.87 -22.83
C PRO A 169 5.38 -3.60 -21.39
N ASP A 170 6.08 -4.12 -20.38
CA ASP A 170 5.74 -3.94 -18.97
C ASP A 170 6.58 -2.81 -18.33
N TYR A 171 7.82 -2.63 -18.79
CA TYR A 171 8.78 -1.71 -18.16
C TYR A 171 9.26 -0.56 -19.05
N CYS A 172 8.95 -0.57 -20.35
CA CYS A 172 9.36 0.47 -21.29
C CYS A 172 10.88 0.74 -21.34
N PHE A 173 11.61 -0.37 -21.20
CA PHE A 173 13.04 -0.43 -21.40
C PHE A 173 13.36 -1.12 -22.71
N PHE A 174 14.39 -0.61 -23.40
CA PHE A 174 14.96 -1.33 -24.52
C PHE A 174 15.52 -2.67 -24.07
N ASP A 175 15.06 -3.73 -24.73
CA ASP A 175 15.55 -5.09 -24.55
C ASP A 175 16.49 -5.45 -25.70
N THR A 176 17.78 -5.56 -25.38
CA THR A 176 18.85 -5.95 -26.31
C THR A 176 19.12 -7.46 -26.31
N SER A 177 18.33 -8.27 -25.59
CA SER A 177 18.57 -9.72 -25.46
C SER A 177 18.45 -10.48 -26.79
N LEU A 178 17.71 -9.94 -27.74
CA LEU A 178 17.56 -10.46 -29.10
C LEU A 178 18.44 -9.74 -30.12
N CYS A 179 19.27 -8.78 -29.68
CA CYS A 179 20.34 -8.24 -30.51
C CYS A 179 21.39 -9.33 -30.76
N THR A 180 21.98 -9.33 -31.95
CA THR A 180 23.02 -10.29 -32.34
C THR A 180 24.26 -9.54 -32.85
N GLY A 181 25.42 -10.20 -32.75
CA GLY A 181 26.70 -9.49 -32.80
C GLY A 181 27.07 -8.92 -31.43
N GLY A 182 28.12 -8.09 -31.37
CA GLY A 182 28.63 -7.55 -30.11
C GLY A 182 29.42 -8.55 -29.25
N ASN A 183 29.70 -8.15 -28.01
CA ASN A 183 30.34 -9.01 -27.02
C ASN A 183 29.32 -10.02 -26.48
N GLY A 184 29.75 -11.26 -26.22
CA GLY A 184 28.84 -12.31 -25.73
C GLY A 184 28.21 -11.95 -24.38
N ILE A 185 27.35 -12.82 -23.83
CA ILE A 185 26.75 -12.58 -22.50
C ILE A 185 27.87 -12.39 -21.45
N GLY A 186 27.83 -11.27 -20.74
CA GLY A 186 28.82 -10.86 -19.75
C GLY A 186 28.18 -10.34 -18.46
N PRO A 187 28.98 -10.12 -17.41
CA PRO A 187 28.51 -9.49 -16.18
C PRO A 187 28.54 -7.96 -16.29
N CYS A 188 27.45 -7.33 -15.85
CA CYS A 188 27.39 -5.89 -15.69
C CYS A 188 28.54 -5.32 -14.84
N GLY A 189 29.13 -4.22 -15.30
CA GLY A 189 30.27 -3.54 -14.70
C GLY A 189 31.62 -4.07 -15.17
N ASP A 190 31.68 -4.73 -16.34
CA ASP A 190 32.92 -5.23 -16.93
C ASP A 190 33.53 -4.29 -17.98
N GLU A 191 33.02 -3.05 -18.05
CA GLU A 191 33.44 -1.96 -18.94
C GLU A 191 33.16 -2.27 -20.43
N VAL A 192 32.26 -3.22 -20.71
CA VAL A 192 31.91 -3.65 -22.05
C VAL A 192 30.39 -3.85 -22.14
N ILE A 193 29.74 -3.31 -23.17
CA ILE A 193 28.32 -3.59 -23.41
C ILE A 193 28.17 -5.01 -23.96
N ASN A 194 27.52 -5.88 -23.20
CA ASN A 194 27.24 -7.27 -23.54
C ASN A 194 25.79 -7.45 -24.04
N ILE A 195 25.48 -8.62 -24.62
CA ILE A 195 24.09 -8.97 -24.96
C ILE A 195 23.20 -8.89 -23.71
N GLY A 196 22.11 -8.13 -23.81
CA GLY A 196 21.16 -7.88 -22.72
C GLY A 196 21.45 -6.62 -21.91
N GLU A 197 22.54 -5.90 -22.21
CA GLU A 197 22.88 -4.63 -21.60
C GLU A 197 22.60 -3.48 -22.60
N THR A 198 22.28 -2.29 -22.09
CA THR A 198 22.23 -1.06 -22.91
C THR A 198 23.40 -0.13 -22.62
N CYS A 199 24.11 -0.35 -21.50
CA CYS A 199 25.27 0.40 -21.04
C CYS A 199 26.04 -0.45 -20.02
N ASP A 200 27.30 -0.12 -19.75
CA ASP A 200 28.09 -0.75 -18.70
C ASP A 200 28.84 0.30 -17.86
N GLY A 201 28.34 0.58 -16.65
CA GLY A 201 29.00 1.49 -15.70
C GLY A 201 28.94 2.99 -16.06
N ASN A 202 29.76 3.81 -15.39
CA ASN A 202 29.82 5.26 -15.60
C ASN A 202 31.00 5.64 -16.51
N PRO A 203 30.83 6.47 -17.56
CA PRO A 203 31.92 6.83 -18.49
C PRO A 203 33.06 7.58 -17.81
N SER A 204 32.77 8.29 -16.71
CA SER A 204 33.77 9.01 -15.92
C SER A 204 34.69 8.06 -15.12
N GLU A 205 34.28 6.80 -14.96
CA GLU A 205 34.96 5.78 -14.16
C GLU A 205 35.47 4.60 -15.02
N GLY A 206 35.40 4.73 -16.35
CA GLY A 206 35.85 3.68 -17.29
C GLY A 206 34.73 2.86 -17.93
N GLY A 207 33.47 3.14 -17.59
CA GLY A 207 32.31 2.48 -18.19
C GLY A 207 32.09 2.83 -19.66
N ASP A 208 31.28 2.01 -20.33
CA ASP A 208 30.94 2.09 -21.75
C ASP A 208 29.44 2.40 -21.93
N TRP A 209 29.14 3.50 -22.63
CA TRP A 209 27.77 3.89 -23.02
C TRP A 209 27.54 3.76 -24.52
N GLY A 210 28.52 3.20 -25.24
CA GLY A 210 28.50 3.14 -26.69
C GLY A 210 28.38 4.55 -27.29
N PRO A 211 27.47 4.77 -28.26
CA PRO A 211 27.27 6.07 -28.88
C PRO A 211 26.37 7.01 -28.05
N ILE A 212 25.73 6.52 -26.99
CA ILE A 212 24.84 7.32 -26.13
C ILE A 212 25.67 8.27 -25.27
N THR A 213 25.28 9.54 -25.27
CA THR A 213 25.98 10.63 -24.58
C THR A 213 25.14 11.31 -23.51
N GLY A 214 23.82 11.18 -23.56
CA GLY A 214 22.92 11.74 -22.53
C GLY A 214 21.44 11.54 -22.82
N CYS A 215 20.61 12.18 -22.00
CA CYS A 215 19.15 12.06 -22.08
C CYS A 215 18.58 12.39 -23.48
N GLN A 216 19.19 13.34 -24.19
CA GLN A 216 18.76 13.75 -25.53
C GLN A 216 18.81 12.65 -26.59
N ASP A 217 19.52 11.55 -26.31
CA ASP A 217 19.66 10.43 -27.24
C ASP A 217 18.51 9.42 -27.13
N PHE A 218 17.56 9.61 -26.21
CA PHE A 218 16.36 8.78 -26.07
C PHE A 218 15.10 9.46 -26.62
N ASP A 219 14.94 10.74 -26.35
CA ASP A 219 13.79 11.54 -26.80
C ASP A 219 14.12 13.05 -26.72
N ASP A 220 13.14 13.92 -26.93
CA ASP A 220 13.19 15.38 -26.84
C ASP A 220 13.51 15.94 -25.42
N PHE A 221 14.14 15.15 -24.54
CA PHE A 221 14.57 15.57 -23.21
C PHE A 221 15.45 16.84 -23.25
N ALA A 222 14.96 17.94 -22.70
CA ALA A 222 15.69 19.21 -22.59
C ALA A 222 17.00 19.16 -21.76
N GLY A 223 17.22 18.15 -20.92
CA GLY A 223 18.39 18.07 -20.04
C GLY A 223 18.35 16.91 -19.04
N GLY A 224 19.14 17.02 -17.97
CA GLY A 224 19.14 16.10 -16.82
C GLY A 224 20.40 15.26 -16.72
N THR A 225 20.37 14.28 -15.83
CA THR A 225 21.48 13.34 -15.62
C THR A 225 21.03 11.96 -16.05
N LEU A 226 21.71 11.39 -17.04
CA LEU A 226 21.57 9.98 -17.40
C LEU A 226 22.56 9.16 -16.56
N TYR A 227 22.18 7.96 -16.15
CA TYR A 227 23.14 7.01 -15.58
C TYR A 227 22.85 5.58 -16.03
N CYS A 228 23.87 4.74 -15.97
CA CYS A 228 23.74 3.31 -16.12
C CYS A 228 23.50 2.69 -14.74
N ASN A 229 22.39 1.96 -14.58
CA ASN A 229 22.04 1.36 -13.30
C ASN A 229 22.84 0.07 -13.03
N SER A 230 22.66 -0.52 -11.85
CA SER A 230 23.39 -1.73 -11.43
C SER A 230 23.03 -2.99 -12.22
N ASN A 231 22.01 -2.93 -13.08
CA ASN A 231 21.60 -3.99 -13.99
C ASN A 231 22.04 -3.70 -15.44
N CYS A 232 22.88 -2.69 -15.66
CA CYS A 232 23.39 -2.31 -16.97
C CYS A 232 22.31 -1.86 -17.97
N HIS A 233 21.31 -1.18 -17.42
CA HIS A 233 20.30 -0.47 -18.19
C HIS A 233 20.40 1.04 -17.96
N PHE A 234 20.13 1.80 -19.01
CA PHE A 234 20.01 3.25 -18.90
C PHE A 234 18.80 3.62 -18.05
N ASP A 235 19.01 4.58 -17.16
CA ASP A 235 17.98 5.10 -16.28
C ASP A 235 17.74 6.58 -16.59
N THR A 236 16.59 6.87 -17.20
CA THR A 236 16.18 8.21 -17.60
C THR A 236 15.37 8.92 -16.51
N SER A 237 15.24 8.36 -15.30
CA SER A 237 14.43 8.95 -14.21
C SER A 237 14.89 10.33 -13.76
N LEU A 238 16.16 10.68 -14.02
CA LEU A 238 16.76 11.99 -13.73
C LEU A 238 16.93 12.86 -14.99
N CYS A 239 16.37 12.44 -16.12
CA CYS A 239 16.22 13.28 -17.30
C CYS A 239 15.14 14.35 -17.09
N THR A 240 15.20 15.44 -17.85
CA THR A 240 14.30 16.58 -17.69
C THR A 240 13.83 17.07 -19.06
N GLY A 241 12.55 17.47 -19.16
CA GLY A 241 12.02 18.25 -20.27
C GLY A 241 11.77 17.50 -21.58
N GLY A 242 11.39 16.21 -21.54
CA GLY A 242 10.76 15.53 -22.69
C GLY A 242 9.39 16.15 -23.03
N VAL A 243 8.83 15.83 -24.20
CA VAL A 243 7.56 16.38 -24.66
C VAL A 243 6.46 16.19 -23.60
N ASN A 244 6.07 17.33 -23.03
CA ASN A 244 4.97 17.57 -22.08
C ASN A 244 5.16 17.15 -20.62
N THR A 245 5.91 18.00 -19.92
CA THR A 245 5.50 18.61 -18.64
C THR A 245 5.06 17.66 -17.51
N GLY A 246 6.07 17.08 -16.83
CA GLY A 246 6.03 16.86 -15.40
C GLY A 246 5.21 15.68 -14.92
N GLY A 247 5.84 14.50 -14.88
CA GLY A 247 5.67 13.54 -13.78
C GLY A 247 4.24 13.28 -13.32
N VAL A 248 3.29 13.12 -14.24
CA VAL A 248 1.97 12.60 -13.86
C VAL A 248 2.08 11.09 -13.79
N SER A 249 2.86 10.61 -12.82
CA SER A 249 2.79 9.22 -12.38
C SER A 249 1.38 8.92 -11.86
N VAL A 250 0.67 9.92 -11.34
CA VAL A 250 -0.69 9.79 -10.79
C VAL A 250 -1.65 10.67 -11.56
N ILE A 251 -2.59 10.09 -12.32
CA ILE A 251 -3.65 10.79 -13.08
C ILE A 251 -4.50 11.65 -12.14
N GLY A 252 -4.92 11.05 -11.03
CA GLY A 252 -5.75 11.68 -10.01
C GLY A 252 -6.12 10.68 -8.92
N SER A 253 -6.92 11.11 -7.97
CA SER A 253 -7.38 10.29 -6.86
C SER A 253 -8.87 10.40 -6.63
N CYS A 254 -9.50 9.26 -6.36
CA CYS A 254 -10.90 9.15 -5.99
C CYS A 254 -11.01 8.96 -4.48
N ILE A 255 -11.91 9.70 -3.84
CA ILE A 255 -12.27 9.52 -2.43
C ILE A 255 -13.75 9.14 -2.35
N PHE A 256 -14.07 8.12 -1.55
CA PHE A 256 -15.43 7.67 -1.31
C PHE A 256 -15.93 8.09 0.06
N ASN A 257 -16.80 9.08 0.10
CA ASN A 257 -17.43 9.55 1.33
C ASN A 257 -18.66 8.71 1.66
N GLU A 258 -18.45 7.70 2.50
CA GLU A 258 -19.49 6.77 2.93
C GLU A 258 -20.45 7.39 3.95
N ASN A 259 -21.73 7.04 3.83
CA ASN A 259 -22.79 7.42 4.74
C ASN A 259 -23.83 6.30 4.85
N THR A 260 -24.37 6.11 6.06
CA THR A 260 -25.42 5.14 6.33
C THR A 260 -26.38 5.65 7.39
N ASP A 261 -27.68 5.46 7.14
CA ASP A 261 -28.76 5.63 8.13
C ASP A 261 -29.24 4.26 8.66
N ASP A 262 -28.62 3.16 8.24
CA ASP A 262 -29.03 1.79 8.56
C ASP A 262 -28.52 1.37 9.95
N THR A 263 -29.44 0.89 10.78
CA THR A 263 -29.16 0.49 12.17
C THR A 263 -28.83 -0.99 12.31
N CYS A 264 -28.71 -1.73 11.21
CA CYS A 264 -28.41 -3.17 11.22
C CYS A 264 -29.52 -4.03 11.88
N ASP A 265 -30.75 -3.54 11.93
CA ASP A 265 -31.87 -4.22 12.62
C ASP A 265 -32.24 -5.57 11.96
N ASP A 266 -31.98 -5.72 10.66
CA ASP A 266 -32.27 -6.93 9.88
C ASP A 266 -31.04 -7.85 9.69
N GLY A 267 -29.91 -7.50 10.30
CA GLY A 267 -28.65 -8.24 10.19
C GLY A 267 -27.80 -7.86 8.98
N PHE A 268 -28.22 -6.87 8.19
CA PHE A 268 -27.46 -6.30 7.09
C PHE A 268 -27.23 -4.80 7.32
N LEU A 269 -26.08 -4.31 6.88
CA LEU A 269 -25.74 -2.89 6.88
C LEU A 269 -25.77 -2.41 5.44
N THR A 270 -26.74 -1.55 5.12
CA THR A 270 -26.80 -0.85 3.84
C THR A 270 -26.19 0.53 3.97
N TYR A 271 -25.27 0.88 3.07
CA TYR A 271 -24.63 2.18 3.05
C TYR A 271 -24.48 2.68 1.61
N SER A 272 -24.28 3.98 1.47
CA SER A 272 -24.06 4.66 0.19
C SER A 272 -22.85 5.57 0.29
N TRP A 273 -22.23 5.89 -0.83
CA TRP A 273 -21.12 6.83 -0.87
C TRP A 273 -21.29 7.86 -1.97
N LEU A 274 -20.72 9.03 -1.74
CA LEU A 274 -20.43 10.01 -2.78
C LEU A 274 -18.97 9.88 -3.15
N ALA A 275 -18.69 9.68 -4.43
CA ALA A 275 -17.35 9.63 -4.97
C ALA A 275 -16.91 11.04 -5.42
N SER A 276 -15.64 11.36 -5.18
CA SER A 276 -15.07 12.63 -5.60
C SER A 276 -13.71 12.41 -6.20
N PHE A 277 -13.60 12.65 -7.50
CA PHE A 277 -12.34 12.57 -8.23
C PHE A 277 -11.60 13.91 -8.14
N ASN A 278 -10.34 13.86 -7.73
CA ASN A 278 -9.45 15.00 -7.64
C ASN A 278 -8.31 14.79 -8.63
N TRP A 279 -8.24 15.64 -9.64
CA TRP A 279 -7.12 15.66 -10.58
C TRP A 279 -5.81 15.93 -9.87
N ASN A 280 -4.74 15.25 -10.30
CA ASN A 280 -3.41 15.62 -9.88
C ASN A 280 -3.11 17.05 -10.37
N PHE A 281 -2.51 17.89 -9.52
CA PHE A 281 -2.22 19.28 -9.86
C PHE A 281 -1.24 19.44 -11.04
N LEU A 282 -0.40 18.43 -11.31
CA LEU A 282 0.47 18.37 -12.48
C LEU A 282 -0.28 17.93 -13.74
N ASN A 283 -1.36 17.17 -13.56
CA ASN A 283 -2.27 16.77 -14.63
C ASN A 283 -3.27 17.90 -14.88
N ASN A 284 -2.84 19.08 -15.32
CA ASN A 284 -3.75 20.19 -15.64
C ASN A 284 -3.13 21.09 -16.71
N PHE A 285 -3.72 21.07 -17.89
CA PHE A 285 -3.19 21.71 -19.10
C PHE A 285 -4.15 22.78 -19.62
N ALA A 286 -3.58 23.92 -20.04
CA ALA A 286 -4.37 25.05 -20.54
C ALA A 286 -4.95 24.82 -21.95
N THR A 287 -4.39 23.87 -22.70
CA THR A 287 -4.76 23.52 -24.08
C THR A 287 -4.79 22.02 -24.21
N ASN A 288 -5.62 21.49 -25.13
CA ASN A 288 -5.65 20.06 -25.39
C ASN A 288 -4.35 19.63 -26.11
N PRO A 289 -3.47 18.82 -25.49
CA PRO A 289 -2.24 18.35 -26.11
C PRO A 289 -2.50 17.23 -27.12
N ASP A 290 -3.47 16.35 -26.85
CA ASP A 290 -3.87 15.23 -27.71
C ASP A 290 -5.39 14.99 -27.63
N GLU A 291 -6.07 14.82 -28.77
CA GLU A 291 -7.53 14.92 -28.82
C GLU A 291 -8.26 13.84 -27.99
N ASP A 292 -7.84 12.58 -28.08
CA ASP A 292 -8.62 11.44 -27.59
C ASP A 292 -8.31 11.04 -26.14
N ASP A 293 -7.08 11.29 -25.68
CA ASP A 293 -6.58 10.87 -24.36
C ASP A 293 -6.76 11.91 -23.25
N TYR A 294 -7.26 13.10 -23.60
CA TYR A 294 -7.48 14.18 -22.65
C TYR A 294 -8.96 14.49 -22.48
N ILE A 295 -9.33 14.88 -21.26
CA ILE A 295 -10.67 15.32 -20.91
C ILE A 295 -10.65 16.75 -20.39
N PHE A 296 -11.69 17.52 -20.72
CA PHE A 296 -11.84 18.88 -20.20
C PHE A 296 -12.73 18.87 -18.96
N ASP A 297 -12.15 19.17 -17.81
CA ASP A 297 -12.82 19.22 -16.51
C ASP A 297 -12.21 20.33 -15.63
N ASP A 298 -12.95 20.83 -14.64
CA ASP A 298 -12.54 21.91 -13.70
C ASP A 298 -11.80 23.12 -14.34
N GLY A 299 -12.10 23.44 -15.60
CA GLY A 299 -11.50 24.56 -16.33
C GLY A 299 -10.10 24.28 -16.92
N GLY A 300 -9.64 23.02 -16.93
CA GLY A 300 -8.40 22.56 -17.54
C GLY A 300 -8.59 21.32 -18.40
N TRP A 301 -7.55 20.96 -19.15
CA TRP A 301 -7.43 19.66 -19.81
C TRP A 301 -6.64 18.71 -18.91
N HIS A 302 -7.09 17.47 -18.80
CA HIS A 302 -6.52 16.45 -17.95
C HIS A 302 -6.28 15.19 -18.78
N TYR A 303 -5.07 14.63 -18.70
CA TYR A 303 -4.73 13.35 -19.29
C TYR A 303 -5.49 12.23 -18.56
N ASP A 304 -6.33 11.50 -19.29
CA ASP A 304 -7.13 10.38 -18.80
C ASP A 304 -7.49 9.43 -19.96
N PRO A 305 -6.49 8.72 -20.54
CA PRO A 305 -6.66 7.88 -21.72
C PRO A 305 -7.63 6.72 -21.49
N GLU A 306 -7.60 6.13 -20.29
CA GLU A 306 -8.45 5.00 -19.93
C GLU A 306 -9.78 5.40 -19.28
N ARG A 307 -10.08 6.70 -19.22
CA ARG A 307 -11.28 7.20 -18.52
C ARG A 307 -11.34 6.71 -17.07
N VAL A 308 -10.20 6.71 -16.37
CA VAL A 308 -10.12 6.32 -14.97
C VAL A 308 -10.96 7.23 -14.08
N SER A 309 -11.13 8.51 -14.44
CA SER A 309 -12.02 9.40 -13.71
C SER A 309 -13.48 8.93 -13.72
N ASP A 310 -13.95 8.33 -14.81
CA ASP A 310 -15.31 7.77 -14.91
C ASP A 310 -15.52 6.54 -14.00
N LYS A 311 -14.43 5.89 -13.57
CA LYS A 311 -14.46 4.78 -12.60
C LYS A 311 -14.73 5.28 -11.18
N CYS A 312 -14.52 6.56 -10.90
CA CYS A 312 -14.83 7.21 -9.62
C CYS A 312 -16.31 7.64 -9.58
N ALA A 313 -17.19 6.71 -9.17
CA ALA A 313 -18.63 6.93 -9.22
C ALA A 313 -19.33 6.68 -7.87
N ASP A 314 -20.40 7.45 -7.64
CA ASP A 314 -21.32 7.26 -6.52
C ASP A 314 -21.94 5.85 -6.54
N GLY A 315 -22.26 5.33 -5.37
CA GLY A 315 -22.82 4.00 -5.26
C GLY A 315 -23.39 3.65 -3.90
N SER A 316 -23.74 2.38 -3.75
CA SER A 316 -24.26 1.81 -2.51
C SER A 316 -23.98 0.32 -2.43
N ASN A 317 -23.77 -0.18 -1.22
CA ASN A 317 -23.54 -1.60 -0.96
C ASN A 317 -24.31 -2.06 0.29
N THR A 318 -24.53 -3.38 0.38
CA THR A 318 -25.17 -4.03 1.53
C THR A 318 -24.30 -5.20 1.97
N ILE A 319 -23.72 -5.10 3.16
CA ILE A 319 -22.87 -6.15 3.75
C ILE A 319 -23.54 -6.78 4.97
N PRO A 320 -23.22 -8.04 5.33
CA PRO A 320 -23.65 -8.60 6.61
C PRO A 320 -23.05 -7.78 7.75
N CYS A 321 -23.81 -7.52 8.80
CA CYS A 321 -23.29 -6.74 9.90
C CYS A 321 -22.12 -7.43 10.62
N PRO A 322 -21.11 -6.67 11.10
CA PRO A 322 -20.11 -7.22 11.99
C PRO A 322 -20.80 -7.85 13.20
N ALA A 323 -20.32 -9.00 13.65
CA ALA A 323 -20.97 -9.79 14.68
C ALA A 323 -21.07 -9.00 16.00
N GLN A 324 -22.16 -8.25 16.17
CA GLN A 324 -22.49 -7.63 17.43
C GLN A 324 -22.87 -8.77 18.35
N ILE A 325 -21.98 -9.12 19.28
CA ILE A 325 -22.37 -9.94 20.42
C ILE A 325 -23.39 -9.11 21.18
N GLN A 326 -24.67 -9.29 20.85
CA GLN A 326 -25.77 -8.85 21.70
C GLN A 326 -25.70 -9.72 22.96
N LEU A 327 -24.77 -9.38 23.83
CA LEU A 327 -24.86 -9.75 25.22
C LEU A 327 -26.20 -9.20 25.69
N PRO A 328 -27.19 -10.05 26.06
CA PRO A 328 -28.51 -9.60 26.45
C PRO A 328 -28.41 -9.01 27.86
N PHE A 329 -27.73 -7.88 27.99
CA PHE A 329 -27.36 -7.28 29.25
C PHE A 329 -28.22 -6.04 29.48
N PHE A 330 -29.16 -6.23 30.41
CA PHE A 330 -29.95 -5.22 31.11
C PHE A 330 -31.08 -4.53 30.34
N THR A 331 -32.09 -5.30 29.92
CA THR A 331 -33.43 -4.70 29.95
C THR A 331 -33.72 -4.23 31.39
N LEU A 332 -34.44 -3.12 31.56
CA LEU A 332 -34.86 -2.62 32.89
C LEU A 332 -35.52 -3.74 33.72
N GLN A 333 -36.17 -4.69 33.04
CA GLN A 333 -36.76 -5.88 33.66
C GLN A 333 -35.71 -6.81 34.30
N SER A 334 -34.58 -7.06 33.63
CA SER A 334 -33.47 -7.86 34.19
C SER A 334 -32.81 -7.19 35.40
N PHE A 335 -32.69 -5.85 35.37
CA PHE A 335 -32.21 -5.08 36.52
C PHE A 335 -33.20 -5.10 37.71
N LEU A 336 -34.49 -4.98 37.44
CA LEU A 336 -35.53 -5.07 38.48
C LEU A 336 -35.62 -6.49 39.07
N ALA A 337 -35.49 -7.53 38.23
CA ALA A 337 -35.50 -8.92 38.67
C ALA A 337 -34.32 -9.24 39.60
N SER A 338 -33.12 -8.75 39.29
CA SER A 338 -31.93 -8.96 40.13
C SER A 338 -32.06 -8.26 41.48
N LEU A 339 -32.61 -7.03 41.53
CA LEU A 339 -32.91 -6.34 42.79
C LEU A 339 -33.93 -7.10 43.66
N ILE A 340 -34.98 -7.67 43.05
CA ILE A 340 -35.97 -8.48 43.76
C ILE A 340 -35.33 -9.74 44.36
N ILE A 341 -34.46 -10.42 43.60
CA ILE A 341 -33.75 -11.61 44.08
C ILE A 341 -32.84 -11.26 45.26
N LEU A 342 -32.06 -10.18 45.15
CA LEU A 342 -31.19 -9.72 46.25
C LEU A 342 -31.99 -9.34 47.49
N ALA A 343 -33.14 -8.66 47.34
CA ALA A 343 -34.03 -8.33 48.44
C ALA A 343 -34.63 -9.60 49.09
N ALA A 344 -35.00 -10.61 48.30
CA ALA A 344 -35.52 -11.88 48.80
C ALA A 344 -34.44 -12.66 49.57
N ILE A 345 -33.21 -12.72 49.07
CA ILE A 345 -32.06 -13.33 49.74
C ILE A 345 -31.79 -12.63 51.08
N TYR A 346 -31.75 -11.30 51.08
CA TYR A 346 -31.56 -10.50 52.29
C TYR A 346 -32.67 -10.76 53.32
N PHE A 347 -33.92 -10.82 52.87
CA PHE A 347 -35.07 -11.09 53.75
C PHE A 347 -35.01 -12.50 54.34
N ALA A 348 -34.69 -13.52 53.53
CA ALA A 348 -34.52 -14.89 53.98
C ALA A 348 -33.38 -15.01 55.01
N TRP A 349 -32.25 -14.33 54.76
CA TRP A 349 -31.13 -14.27 55.68
C TRP A 349 -31.50 -13.62 57.03
N ASN A 350 -32.24 -12.51 56.99
CA ASN A 350 -32.72 -11.83 58.19
C ASN A 350 -33.71 -12.69 58.99
N LEU A 351 -34.64 -13.39 58.34
CA LEU A 351 -35.56 -14.33 59.00
C LEU A 351 -34.81 -15.49 59.67
N LYS A 352 -33.78 -16.04 59.02
CA LYS A 352 -32.91 -17.09 59.59
C LYS A 352 -32.19 -16.57 60.84
N ASN A 353 -31.65 -15.35 60.79
CA ASN A 353 -30.97 -14.72 61.92
C ASN A 353 -31.92 -14.42 63.09
N LYS A 354 -33.15 -13.98 62.83
CA LYS A 354 -34.19 -13.83 63.87
C LYS A 354 -34.56 -15.16 64.52
N LYS A 355 -34.76 -16.23 63.74
CA LYS A 355 -35.03 -17.59 64.26
C LYS A 355 -33.88 -18.12 65.12
N LEU A 356 -32.63 -17.87 64.73
CA LEU A 356 -31.43 -18.24 65.50
C LEU A 356 -31.35 -17.50 66.84
N LYS A 357 -31.63 -16.18 66.87
CA LYS A 357 -31.70 -15.40 68.10
C LYS A 357 -32.79 -15.92 69.06
N ILE A 358 -33.97 -16.25 68.54
CA ILE A 358 -35.08 -16.80 69.36
C ILE A 358 -34.73 -18.20 69.91
N LYS A 359 -34.07 -19.06 69.13
CA LYS A 359 -33.59 -20.38 69.61
C LYS A 359 -32.56 -20.24 70.74
N LYS A 360 -31.60 -19.32 70.62
CA LYS A 360 -30.61 -19.03 71.68
C LYS A 360 -31.27 -18.54 72.98
N ILE A 361 -32.25 -17.63 72.90
CA ILE A 361 -33.00 -17.14 74.07
C ILE A 361 -33.80 -18.26 74.76
N LYS A 362 -34.42 -19.16 73.98
CA LYS A 362 -35.14 -20.34 74.53
C LYS A 362 -34.20 -21.35 75.19
N GLN A 363 -32.98 -21.53 74.70
CA GLN A 363 -31.97 -22.39 75.33
C GLN A 363 -31.44 -21.81 76.65
N ILE A 364 -31.25 -20.49 76.73
CA ILE A 364 -30.82 -19.81 77.96
C ILE A 364 -31.90 -19.91 79.05
N LYS A 365 -33.19 -19.80 78.69
CA LYS A 365 -34.32 -19.96 79.63
C LYS A 365 -34.56 -21.40 80.11
N LYS A 366 -33.96 -22.41 79.46
CA LYS A 366 -34.02 -23.82 79.90
C LYS A 366 -32.82 -24.23 80.78
N LYS A 367 -31.81 -23.37 80.91
CA LYS A 367 -30.59 -23.59 81.72
C LYS A 367 -30.55 -22.77 83.03
N LYS A 368 -31.55 -21.92 83.25
CA LYS A 368 -31.94 -21.40 84.57
C LYS A 368 -33.16 -22.18 85.01
#